data_AF-A0AAW9AAX5-F1
#
_entry.id   AF-A0AAW9AAX5-F1
#
_cell.length_a   1.000
_cell.length_b   1.000
_cell.length_c   1.000
_cell.angle_alpha   90.00
_cell.angle_beta   90.00
_cell.angle_gamma   90.00
#
_symmetry.space_group_name_H-M   'P 1'
#
loop_
_entity.id
_entity.type
_entity.pdbx_description
1 polymer ?
#
loop_
_entity_poly.entity_id
_entity_poly.type
_entity_poly.pdbx_seq_one_letter_code
_entity_poly.pdbx_strand_id
1 'polypeptide(L)'
;MFIKKIIMICAVFLALVIAGCNNEKPIKEEVIQHNWNESPLFKSGSFTMIGEEGRLGFIYDDSEVVRFYPDKVQKYMWHFWGNNDELIGNFKVLGTHENSDEEIIVVPTIGNSFPTPHNGADQHFPTNMMLPKSGMWKLDAYFGDELFGSVYVKVHKK
;
A
#
# COMPACT_ATOMS: atom_id res chain seq x y z
N MET A 1 -43.68 57.92 -50.43
CA MET A 1 -42.73 58.75 -51.21
C MET A 1 -42.10 59.73 -50.24
N PHE A 2 -40.78 59.94 -50.32
CA PHE A 2 -39.92 60.74 -49.42
C PHE A 2 -39.58 60.07 -48.07
N ILE A 3 -38.33 59.85 -47.65
CA ILE A 3 -37.01 60.18 -48.18
C ILE A 3 -36.01 59.11 -47.67
N LYS A 4 -35.21 58.61 -48.60
CA LYS A 4 -33.95 57.89 -48.37
C LYS A 4 -32.91 58.83 -47.75
N LYS A 5 -31.92 58.26 -47.04
CA LYS A 5 -30.70 58.86 -46.45
C LYS A 5 -30.93 59.11 -44.96
N ILE A 6 -30.32 58.35 -44.05
CA ILE A 6 -28.87 58.30 -43.75
C ILE A 6 -28.54 56.83 -43.42
N ILE A 7 -27.86 56.07 -44.28
CA ILE A 7 -26.39 56.01 -44.48
C ILE A 7 -25.61 55.77 -43.18
N MET A 8 -25.24 54.51 -42.98
CA MET A 8 -24.05 53.99 -42.29
C MET A 8 -23.83 54.26 -40.80
N ILE A 9 -23.20 53.26 -40.15
CA ILE A 9 -22.62 53.24 -38.79
C ILE A 9 -23.71 52.88 -37.75
N CYS A 10 -23.82 51.68 -37.19
CA CYS A 10 -22.80 50.78 -36.66
C CYS A 10 -23.08 49.33 -37.05
N ALA A 11 -22.28 48.81 -37.99
CA ALA A 11 -22.17 47.39 -38.26
C ALA A 11 -21.35 46.71 -37.15
N VAL A 12 -21.88 46.63 -35.92
CA VAL A 12 -21.32 45.78 -34.86
C VAL A 12 -22.46 45.34 -33.92
N PHE A 13 -23.55 44.81 -34.46
CA PHE A 13 -24.44 43.97 -33.66
C PHE A 13 -23.85 42.56 -33.63
N LEU A 14 -22.77 42.46 -32.86
CA LEU A 14 -22.49 41.41 -31.89
C LEU A 14 -23.26 40.11 -32.13
N ALA A 15 -22.78 39.33 -33.09
CA ALA A 15 -23.03 37.89 -33.14
C ALA A 15 -22.30 37.23 -31.96
N LEU A 16 -22.88 37.33 -30.77
CA LEU A 16 -22.52 36.51 -29.60
C LEU A 16 -23.68 35.56 -29.34
N VAL A 17 -23.83 34.56 -30.20
CA VAL A 17 -24.44 33.29 -29.77
C VAL A 17 -23.26 32.45 -29.28
N ILE A 18 -23.06 32.52 -27.98
CA ILE A 18 -22.03 31.80 -27.24
C ILE A 18 -22.33 30.31 -27.41
N ALA A 19 -21.50 29.60 -28.16
CA ALA A 19 -21.47 28.15 -28.11
C ALA A 19 -21.02 27.77 -26.69
N GLY A 20 -21.99 27.38 -25.84
CA GLY A 20 -21.72 26.76 -24.56
C GLY A 20 -21.14 25.38 -24.79
N CYS A 21 -19.83 25.29 -25.01
CA CYS A 21 -19.12 24.03 -24.84
C CYS A 21 -19.13 23.71 -23.34
N ASN A 22 -20.02 22.82 -22.93
CA ASN A 22 -19.90 22.13 -21.64
C ASN A 22 -18.59 21.33 -21.67
N ASN A 23 -17.52 21.95 -21.20
CA ASN A 23 -16.30 21.25 -20.82
C ASN A 23 -16.56 20.59 -19.46
N GLU A 24 -17.33 19.51 -19.45
CA GLU A 24 -17.19 18.52 -18.39
C GLU A 24 -15.74 18.04 -18.48
N LYS A 25 -14.89 18.57 -17.59
CA LYS A 25 -13.54 18.05 -17.43
C LYS A 25 -13.71 16.58 -17.07
N PRO A 26 -13.14 15.64 -17.83
CA PRO A 26 -13.09 14.27 -17.36
C PRO A 26 -12.43 14.30 -15.99
N ILE A 27 -13.11 13.70 -15.01
CA ILE A 27 -12.55 13.44 -13.69
C ILE A 27 -11.25 12.71 -13.98
N LYS A 28 -10.11 13.40 -13.80
CA LYS A 28 -8.83 12.73 -13.78
C LYS A 28 -8.90 11.84 -12.57
N GLU A 29 -9.11 10.55 -12.81
CA GLU A 29 -8.82 9.50 -11.86
C GLU A 29 -7.39 9.80 -11.39
N GLU A 30 -7.29 10.30 -10.16
CA GLU A 30 -6.02 10.65 -9.56
C GLU A 30 -5.33 9.30 -9.39
N VAL A 31 -4.44 8.97 -10.34
CA VAL A 31 -3.60 7.79 -10.24
C VAL A 31 -2.81 7.98 -8.96
N ILE A 32 -3.28 7.35 -7.87
CA ILE A 32 -2.55 7.28 -6.63
C ILE A 32 -1.31 6.48 -6.98
N GLN A 33 -0.22 7.18 -7.30
CA GLN A 33 1.06 6.59 -7.61
C GLN A 33 1.58 6.00 -6.30
N HIS A 34 1.12 4.79 -5.98
CA HIS A 34 1.60 4.02 -4.85
C HIS A 34 3.09 3.80 -5.07
N ASN A 35 3.89 4.26 -4.13
CA ASN A 35 5.34 4.12 -4.19
C ASN A 35 5.70 2.68 -3.77
N TRP A 36 5.61 1.74 -4.70
CA TRP A 36 5.91 0.32 -4.51
C TRP A 36 7.42 0.05 -4.38
N ASN A 37 8.05 0.65 -3.38
CA ASN A 37 9.44 0.37 -3.02
C ASN A 37 9.48 -0.68 -1.92
N GLU A 38 10.45 -1.59 -2.03
CA GLU A 38 10.72 -2.57 -0.99
C GLU A 38 11.09 -1.87 0.32
N SER A 39 10.55 -2.37 1.43
CA SER A 39 10.85 -1.84 2.75
C SER A 39 12.35 -1.97 3.05
N PRO A 40 12.94 -1.01 3.79
CA PRO A 40 14.35 -1.06 4.11
C PRO A 40 14.69 -2.28 4.97
N LEU A 41 15.96 -2.70 4.87
CA LEU A 41 16.54 -3.68 5.78
C LEU A 41 17.14 -2.98 6.99
N PHE A 42 16.95 -3.55 8.17
CA PHE A 42 17.55 -3.05 9.42
C PHE A 42 18.00 -4.21 10.33
N LYS A 43 18.75 -3.90 11.39
CA LYS A 43 19.25 -4.89 12.35
C LYS A 43 18.43 -4.89 13.62
N SER A 44 18.11 -6.08 14.12
CA SER A 44 17.49 -6.27 15.43
C SER A 44 18.02 -7.57 16.05
N GLY A 45 18.69 -7.44 17.20
CA GLY A 45 19.49 -8.52 17.77
C GLY A 45 20.54 -9.01 16.76
N SER A 46 20.57 -10.33 16.54
CA SER A 46 21.46 -10.97 15.57
C SER A 46 20.89 -11.05 14.15
N PHE A 47 19.66 -10.59 13.91
CA PHE A 47 18.94 -10.80 12.66
C PHE A 47 18.90 -9.52 11.80
N THR A 48 18.82 -9.73 10.48
CA THR A 48 18.36 -8.71 9.55
C THR A 48 16.84 -8.82 9.45
N MET A 49 16.17 -7.67 9.46
CA MET A 49 14.74 -7.54 9.31
C MET A 49 14.42 -6.75 8.05
N ILE A 50 13.29 -7.03 7.42
CA ILE A 50 12.65 -6.14 6.44
C ILE A 50 11.43 -5.48 7.07
N GLY A 51 11.29 -4.16 6.91
CA GLY A 51 10.16 -3.42 7.46
C GLY A 51 10.50 -1.96 7.79
N GLU A 52 9.90 -1.45 8.86
CA GLU A 52 10.14 -0.11 9.40
C GLU A 52 10.82 -0.23 10.77
N GLU A 53 12.07 0.23 10.84
CA GLU A 53 12.89 0.15 12.05
C GLU A 53 12.19 0.87 13.23
N GLY A 54 12.09 0.19 14.37
CA GLY A 54 11.41 0.72 15.55
C GLY A 54 9.88 0.66 15.48
N ARG A 55 9.30 0.06 14.44
CA ARG A 55 7.86 -0.17 14.31
C ARG A 55 7.53 -1.63 14.07
N LEU A 56 7.85 -2.17 12.89
CA LEU A 56 7.54 -3.57 12.55
C LEU A 56 8.53 -4.14 11.54
N GLY A 57 8.69 -5.45 11.56
CA GLY A 57 9.38 -6.16 10.49
C GLY A 57 9.39 -7.66 10.73
N PHE A 58 9.94 -8.41 9.79
CA PHE A 58 10.20 -9.83 9.99
C PHE A 58 11.59 -10.22 9.51
N ILE A 59 12.10 -11.33 10.04
CA ILE A 59 13.45 -11.82 9.71
C ILE A 59 13.54 -12.05 8.19
N TYR A 60 14.42 -11.29 7.56
CA TYR A 60 14.64 -11.29 6.12
C TYR A 60 15.99 -10.63 5.83
N ASP A 61 16.86 -11.31 5.07
CA ASP A 61 18.19 -10.84 4.70
C ASP A 61 18.43 -10.77 3.19
N ASP A 62 17.36 -10.91 2.41
CA ASP A 62 17.38 -10.90 0.95
C ASP A 62 18.30 -11.98 0.32
N SER A 63 18.62 -13.04 1.06
CA SER A 63 19.29 -14.21 0.50
C SER A 63 18.30 -15.08 -0.30
N GLU A 64 18.82 -15.82 -1.29
CA GLU A 64 18.03 -16.76 -2.11
C GLU A 64 17.25 -17.79 -1.27
N VAL A 65 17.71 -18.07 -0.05
CA VAL A 65 17.03 -19.01 0.84
C VAL A 65 15.76 -18.40 1.42
N VAL A 66 15.76 -17.11 1.78
CA VAL A 66 14.66 -16.42 2.49
C VAL A 66 13.78 -15.54 1.60
N ARG A 67 14.24 -15.20 0.39
CA ARG A 67 13.44 -14.47 -0.61
C ARG A 67 12.11 -15.14 -0.89
N PHE A 68 11.10 -14.33 -1.16
CA PHE A 68 9.82 -14.84 -1.63
C PHE A 68 9.92 -15.28 -3.10
N TYR A 69 9.33 -16.44 -3.37
CA TYR A 69 9.07 -16.93 -4.73
C TYR A 69 7.59 -17.35 -4.80
N PRO A 70 6.96 -17.27 -5.98
CA PRO A 70 5.57 -17.66 -6.16
C PRO A 70 5.28 -19.04 -5.58
N ASP A 71 4.19 -19.13 -4.83
CA ASP A 71 3.62 -20.36 -4.26
C ASP A 71 4.56 -21.14 -3.30
N LYS A 72 5.66 -20.52 -2.86
CA LYS A 72 6.57 -21.10 -1.89
C LYS A 72 6.11 -20.72 -0.48
N VAL A 73 5.67 -21.72 0.29
CA VAL A 73 5.44 -21.55 1.73
C VAL A 73 6.78 -21.44 2.44
N GLN A 74 6.95 -20.40 3.25
CA GLN A 74 8.16 -20.19 4.03
C GLN A 74 7.85 -19.61 5.41
N LYS A 75 8.76 -19.89 6.37
CA LYS A 75 8.66 -19.40 7.74
C LYS A 75 9.27 -18.01 7.85
N TYR A 76 8.52 -17.11 8.44
CA TYR A 76 8.96 -15.75 8.76
C TYR A 76 8.50 -15.39 10.16
N MET A 77 9.40 -14.78 10.94
CA MET A 77 9.09 -14.36 12.29
C MET A 77 8.91 -12.85 12.32
N TRP A 78 7.67 -12.42 12.48
CA TRP A 78 7.31 -11.02 12.68
C TRP A 78 7.75 -10.54 14.06
N HIS A 79 8.14 -9.28 14.12
CA HIS A 79 8.59 -8.54 15.29
C HIS A 79 7.91 -7.16 15.27
N PHE A 80 7.40 -6.75 16.42
CA PHE A 80 6.64 -5.52 16.58
C PHE A 80 7.21 -4.70 17.75
N TRP A 81 7.47 -3.43 17.48
CA TRP A 81 7.93 -2.42 18.43
C TRP A 81 6.80 -1.40 18.62
N GLY A 82 6.20 -1.42 19.79
CA GLY A 82 4.97 -0.68 20.06
C GLY A 82 4.56 -0.84 21.50
N ASN A 83 3.71 0.07 21.98
CA ASN A 83 3.25 -0.02 23.35
C ASN A 83 2.18 -1.12 23.50
N ASN A 84 1.87 -1.44 24.76
CA ASN A 84 0.90 -2.49 25.08
C ASN A 84 -0.51 -2.19 24.55
N ASP A 85 -0.88 -0.92 24.33
CA ASP A 85 -2.22 -0.53 23.88
C ASP A 85 -2.40 -0.74 22.36
N GLU A 86 -1.31 -0.61 21.59
CA GLU A 86 -1.29 -0.84 20.14
C GLU A 86 -1.19 -2.31 19.75
N LEU A 87 -0.66 -3.15 20.65
CA LEU A 87 -0.40 -4.57 20.41
C LEU A 87 -1.45 -5.48 21.06
N ILE A 88 -2.70 -5.01 21.10
CA ILE A 88 -3.86 -5.70 21.69
C ILE A 88 -4.71 -6.36 20.61
N GLY A 89 -5.18 -7.58 20.90
CA GLY A 89 -6.08 -8.31 20.03
C GLY A 89 -5.35 -9.23 19.06
N ASN A 90 -6.11 -9.84 18.15
CA ASN A 90 -5.59 -10.91 17.32
C ASN A 90 -4.70 -10.36 16.20
N PHE A 91 -3.59 -11.04 15.93
CA PHE A 91 -2.69 -10.68 14.85
C PHE A 91 -3.16 -11.29 13.52
N LYS A 92 -3.15 -10.50 12.43
CA LYS A 92 -3.38 -10.98 11.05
C LYS A 92 -2.53 -10.17 10.07
N VAL A 93 -2.26 -10.74 8.89
CA VAL A 93 -1.59 -10.03 7.79
C VAL A 93 -2.38 -10.20 6.50
N LEU A 94 -2.70 -9.07 5.87
CA LEU A 94 -3.31 -9.02 4.55
C LEU A 94 -2.26 -8.62 3.51
N GLY A 95 -2.36 -9.19 2.31
CA GLY A 95 -1.43 -8.95 1.21
C GLY A 95 -2.14 -8.34 0.01
N THR A 96 -1.61 -7.25 -0.53
CA THR A 96 -2.06 -6.61 -1.77
C THR A 96 -0.94 -6.64 -2.79
N HIS A 97 -1.22 -7.06 -4.02
CA HIS A 97 -0.24 -7.08 -5.11
C HIS A 97 -0.25 -5.74 -5.87
N GLU A 98 0.90 -5.32 -6.40
CA GLU A 98 1.02 -4.03 -7.09
C GLU A 98 0.11 -3.83 -8.31
N ASN A 99 -0.41 -4.93 -8.87
CA ASN A 99 -1.31 -4.90 -10.02
C ASN A 99 -2.74 -5.38 -9.68
N SER A 100 -3.13 -5.33 -8.41
CA SER A 100 -4.41 -5.84 -7.93
C SER A 100 -4.92 -5.05 -6.73
N ASP A 101 -6.21 -4.71 -6.73
CA ASP A 101 -6.88 -4.15 -5.56
C ASP A 101 -7.44 -5.24 -4.62
N GLU A 102 -7.36 -6.51 -5.01
CA GLU A 102 -7.78 -7.64 -4.17
C GLU A 102 -6.75 -7.94 -3.07
N GLU A 103 -7.25 -8.01 -1.83
CA GLU A 103 -6.50 -8.45 -0.66
C GLU A 103 -6.59 -9.98 -0.49
N ILE A 104 -5.47 -10.59 -0.09
CA ILE A 104 -5.43 -12.00 0.34
C ILE A 104 -5.00 -12.11 1.79
N ILE A 105 -5.43 -13.17 2.47
CA ILE A 105 -4.93 -13.50 3.80
C ILE A 105 -3.55 -14.15 3.64
N VAL A 106 -2.51 -13.46 4.11
CA VAL A 106 -1.12 -13.98 4.10
C VAL A 106 -0.81 -14.68 5.41
N VAL A 107 -1.28 -14.12 6.52
CA VAL A 107 -1.24 -14.75 7.84
C VAL A 107 -2.67 -14.77 8.38
N PRO A 108 -3.27 -15.96 8.61
CA PRO A 108 -4.60 -16.05 9.19
C PRO A 108 -4.60 -15.52 10.62
N THR A 109 -5.77 -15.15 11.13
CA THR A 109 -5.92 -14.61 12.48
C THR A 109 -5.33 -15.54 13.53
N ILE A 110 -4.30 -15.06 14.24
CA ILE A 110 -3.65 -15.76 15.36
C ILE A 110 -4.07 -15.06 16.65
N GLY A 111 -4.56 -15.86 17.61
CA GLY A 111 -4.92 -15.34 18.94
C GLY A 111 -3.71 -14.79 19.68
N ASN A 112 -3.92 -13.74 20.49
CA ASN A 112 -2.86 -13.06 21.24
C ASN A 112 -2.42 -13.81 22.51
N SER A 113 -2.12 -15.10 22.39
CA SER A 113 -1.68 -15.92 23.52
C SER A 113 -0.21 -15.60 23.84
N PHE A 114 0.04 -14.40 24.37
CA PHE A 114 1.29 -13.88 24.93
C PHE A 114 2.53 -14.01 24.03
N PRO A 115 2.59 -13.32 22.87
CA PRO A 115 3.85 -13.05 22.21
C PRO A 115 4.78 -12.30 23.18
N THR A 116 5.91 -12.91 23.52
CA THR A 116 6.87 -12.31 24.45
C THR A 116 7.87 -11.44 23.71
N PRO A 117 8.54 -10.51 24.41
CA PRO A 117 9.66 -9.79 23.84
C PRO A 117 10.74 -10.74 23.28
N HIS A 118 11.26 -10.43 22.10
CA HIS A 118 12.30 -11.22 21.43
C HIS A 118 13.08 -10.36 20.44
N ASN A 119 14.40 -10.57 20.31
CA ASN A 119 15.29 -9.77 19.44
C ASN A 119 15.21 -8.24 19.64
N GLY A 120 14.78 -7.79 20.82
CA GLY A 120 14.58 -6.37 21.13
C GLY A 120 13.23 -5.79 20.71
N ALA A 121 12.33 -6.58 20.15
CA ALA A 121 10.93 -6.23 19.91
C ALA A 121 10.07 -6.53 21.14
N ASP A 122 8.93 -5.86 21.26
CA ASP A 122 7.97 -6.01 22.35
C ASP A 122 7.12 -7.28 22.18
N GLN A 123 6.81 -7.63 20.92
CA GLN A 123 6.09 -8.85 20.56
C GLN A 123 6.68 -9.50 19.29
N HIS A 124 6.56 -10.83 19.18
CA HIS A 124 6.94 -11.56 17.98
C HIS A 124 5.96 -12.69 17.64
N PHE A 125 5.83 -12.99 16.35
CA PHE A 125 4.93 -14.04 15.85
C PHE A 125 5.63 -14.88 14.78
N PRO A 126 5.90 -16.18 15.02
CA PRO A 126 6.34 -17.09 13.97
C PRO A 126 5.16 -17.43 13.05
N THR A 127 5.34 -17.23 11.75
CA THR A 127 4.30 -17.41 10.74
C THR A 127 4.78 -18.28 9.59
N ASN A 128 3.84 -18.90 8.87
CA ASN A 128 4.08 -19.43 7.54
C ASN A 128 3.39 -18.50 6.55
N MET A 129 4.14 -17.96 5.59
CA MET A 129 3.62 -17.06 4.56
C MET A 129 3.82 -17.66 3.17
N MET A 130 2.93 -17.32 2.25
CA MET A 130 3.00 -17.67 0.83
C MET A 130 2.40 -16.52 0.01
N LEU A 131 3.07 -16.14 -1.07
CA LEU A 131 2.58 -15.14 -2.01
C LEU A 131 2.48 -15.76 -3.41
N PRO A 132 1.33 -15.67 -4.09
CA PRO A 132 1.07 -16.46 -5.30
C PRO A 132 1.67 -15.85 -6.59
N LYS A 133 2.02 -14.56 -6.59
CA LYS A 133 2.44 -13.85 -7.81
C LYS A 133 3.79 -13.17 -7.61
N SER A 134 4.62 -13.18 -8.63
CA SER A 134 5.84 -12.36 -8.67
C SER A 134 5.50 -10.87 -8.74
N GLY A 135 6.39 -10.01 -8.26
CA GLY A 135 6.21 -8.56 -8.23
C GLY A 135 6.19 -8.02 -6.80
N MET A 136 5.83 -6.76 -6.65
CA MET A 136 5.75 -6.12 -5.34
C MET A 136 4.45 -6.46 -4.62
N TRP A 137 4.56 -6.64 -3.31
CA TRP A 137 3.46 -6.89 -2.40
C TRP A 137 3.53 -5.97 -1.20
N LYS A 138 2.38 -5.43 -0.80
CA LYS A 138 2.18 -4.69 0.44
C LYS A 138 1.57 -5.67 1.45
N LEU A 139 2.22 -5.83 2.58
CA LEU A 139 1.79 -6.70 3.67
C LEU A 139 1.34 -5.83 4.84
N ASP A 140 0.04 -5.71 5.02
CA ASP A 140 -0.58 -4.92 6.08
C ASP A 140 -0.78 -5.79 7.32
N ALA A 141 -0.09 -5.43 8.40
CA ALA A 141 -0.12 -6.12 9.68
C ALA A 141 -1.13 -5.44 10.62
N TYR A 142 -2.06 -6.24 11.18
CA TYR A 142 -3.12 -5.74 12.04
C TYR A 142 -3.09 -6.40 13.41
N PHE A 143 -3.47 -5.63 14.42
CA PHE A 143 -3.89 -6.12 15.73
C PHE A 143 -5.38 -5.81 15.92
N GLY A 144 -6.19 -6.86 16.03
CA GLY A 144 -7.64 -6.74 15.93
C GLY A 144 -8.07 -6.21 14.55
N ASP A 145 -8.68 -5.03 14.56
CA ASP A 145 -9.13 -4.32 13.36
C ASP A 145 -8.27 -3.08 13.05
N GLU A 146 -7.24 -2.82 13.85
CA GLU A 146 -6.36 -1.66 13.69
C GLU A 146 -5.11 -2.01 12.88
N LEU A 147 -4.83 -1.21 11.85
CA LEU A 147 -3.60 -1.33 11.07
C LEU A 147 -2.43 -0.86 11.93
N PHE A 148 -1.49 -1.76 12.18
CA PHE A 148 -0.29 -1.44 12.93
C PHE A 148 0.80 -0.84 12.04
N GLY A 149 0.96 -1.39 10.83
CA GLY A 149 1.90 -0.92 9.82
C GLY A 149 1.96 -1.84 8.61
N SER A 150 2.78 -1.47 7.63
CA SER A 150 2.90 -2.18 6.36
C SER A 150 4.34 -2.52 6.04
N VAL A 151 4.59 -3.69 5.46
CA VAL A 151 5.89 -4.10 4.91
C VAL A 151 5.75 -4.38 3.43
N TYR A 152 6.60 -3.77 2.61
CA TYR A 152 6.64 -3.99 1.17
C TYR A 152 7.75 -4.98 0.84
N VAL A 153 7.41 -6.03 0.10
CA VAL A 153 8.37 -7.08 -0.29
C VAL A 153 8.30 -7.39 -1.77
N LYS A 154 9.44 -7.81 -2.32
CA LYS A 154 9.51 -8.33 -3.68
C LYS A 154 9.37 -9.84 -3.72
N VAL A 155 8.49 -10.33 -4.57
CA VAL A 155 8.40 -11.76 -4.93
C VAL A 155 9.15 -11.97 -6.24
N HIS A 156 10.24 -12.75 -6.17
CA HIS A 156 11.17 -12.95 -7.27
C HIS A 156 10.67 -14.02 -8.24
N LYS A 157 10.97 -13.86 -9.52
CA LYS A 157 10.80 -14.95 -10.49
C LYS A 157 11.82 -16.05 -10.19
N LYS A 158 11.41 -17.31 -10.36
CA LYS A 158 12.34 -18.44 -10.36
C LYS A 158 13.19 -18.43 -11.62
#